data_AF-A0A7J3XLP0-F1
#
_entry.id   AF-A0A7J3XLP0-F1
#
_cell.length_a   1.000
_cell.length_b   1.000
_cell.length_c   1.000
_cell.angle_alpha   90.00
_cell.angle_beta   90.00
_cell.angle_gamma   90.00
#
_symmetry.space_group_name_H-M   'P 1'
#
loop_
_entity.id
_entity.type
_entity.pdbx_description
1 polymer ?
#
loop_
_entity_poly.entity_id
_entity_poly.type
_entity_poly.pdbx_seq_one_letter_code
_entity_poly.pdbx_strand_id
1 'polypeptide(L)'
;MNASEEILEEFKRAWIDFELEEANRGFLSHLVAYVIVNIFLAFINLYISPQTIWFIWPLFGWGIGLAFHFVFSRKRFVVNECEKKIAMIEMKMRSKKAAEKR
;
A
#
# COMPACT_ATOMS: atom_id res chain seq x y z
N MET A 1 29.79 -15.04 -6.29
CA MET A 1 28.46 -14.73 -6.84
C MET A 1 28.54 -14.98 -8.34
N ASN A 2 27.67 -15.81 -8.91
CA ASN A 2 27.64 -16.01 -10.36
C ASN A 2 26.67 -15.02 -11.02
N ALA A 3 26.78 -14.82 -12.34
CA ALA A 3 25.95 -13.85 -13.07
C ALA A 3 24.43 -14.06 -12.88
N SER A 4 23.98 -15.28 -12.60
CA SER A 4 22.57 -15.57 -12.32
C SER A 4 22.11 -15.06 -10.94
N GLU A 5 22.99 -15.09 -9.94
CA GLU A 5 22.68 -14.58 -8.59
C GLU A 5 22.63 -13.05 -8.59
N GLU A 6 23.51 -12.40 -9.35
CA GLU A 6 23.53 -10.94 -9.52
C GLU A 6 22.23 -10.44 -10.15
N ILE A 7 21.82 -11.02 -11.29
CA ILE A 7 20.56 -10.69 -11.98
C ILE A 7 19.34 -10.86 -11.06
N LEU A 8 19.32 -11.92 -10.24
CA LEU A 8 18.21 -12.16 -9.32
C LEU A 8 18.12 -11.08 -8.24
N GLU A 9 19.24 -10.67 -7.67
CA GLU A 9 19.26 -9.62 -6.64
C GLU A 9 18.92 -8.24 -7.22
N GLU A 10 19.37 -7.93 -8.43
CA GLU A 10 18.93 -6.74 -9.16
C GLU A 10 17.42 -6.75 -9.42
N PHE A 11 16.87 -7.88 -9.87
CA PHE A 11 15.43 -8.03 -10.08
C PHE A 11 14.64 -7.85 -8.80
N LYS A 12 15.06 -8.48 -7.68
CA LYS A 12 14.40 -8.33 -6.38
C LYS A 12 14.40 -6.86 -5.92
N ARG A 13 15.52 -6.15 -6.09
CA ARG A 13 15.62 -4.72 -5.74
C ARG A 13 14.69 -3.87 -6.59
N ALA A 14 14.73 -4.04 -7.91
CA ALA A 14 13.86 -3.31 -8.83
C ALA A 14 12.37 -3.58 -8.55
N TRP A 15 12.02 -4.81 -8.20
CA TRP A 15 10.65 -5.18 -7.84
C TRP A 15 10.19 -4.52 -6.53
N ILE A 16 11.05 -4.48 -5.50
CA ILE A 16 10.75 -3.78 -4.23
C ILE A 16 10.57 -2.28 -4.47
N ASP A 17 11.46 -1.67 -5.25
CA ASP A 17 11.38 -0.23 -5.56
C ASP A 17 10.09 0.09 -6.33
N PHE A 18 9.70 -0.76 -7.28
CA PHE A 18 8.43 -0.63 -7.99
C PHE A 18 7.21 -0.71 -7.05
N GLU A 19 7.17 -1.69 -6.14
CA GLU A 19 6.07 -1.83 -5.17
C GLU A 19 5.98 -0.62 -4.23
N LEU A 20 7.12 -0.05 -3.84
CA LEU A 20 7.18 1.19 -3.04
C LEU A 20 6.53 2.36 -3.77
N GLU A 21 6.82 2.50 -5.07
CA GLU A 21 6.19 3.55 -5.87
C GLU A 21 4.68 3.33 -6.01
N GLU A 22 4.24 2.10 -6.28
CA GLU A 22 2.81 1.79 -6.38
C GLU A 22 2.07 2.06 -5.07
N ALA A 23 2.64 1.64 -3.93
CA ALA A 23 2.06 1.92 -2.63
C ALA A 23 1.90 3.42 -2.37
N ASN A 24 2.92 4.22 -2.71
CA ASN A 24 2.88 5.68 -2.57
C ASN A 24 1.85 6.32 -3.51
N ARG A 25 1.80 5.91 -4.78
CA ARG A 25 0.80 6.39 -5.76
C ARG A 25 -0.62 6.04 -5.31
N GLY A 26 -0.82 4.80 -4.85
CA GLY A 26 -2.09 4.33 -4.31
C GLY A 26 -2.53 5.11 -3.08
N PHE A 27 -1.63 5.38 -2.13
CA PHE A 27 -1.95 6.23 -1.00
C PHE A 27 -2.31 7.65 -1.41
N LEU A 28 -1.55 8.25 -2.35
CA LEU A 28 -1.79 9.61 -2.81
C LEU A 28 -3.17 9.76 -3.47
N SER A 29 -3.60 8.79 -4.28
CA SER A 29 -4.94 8.84 -4.90
C SER A 29 -6.06 8.84 -3.86
N HIS A 30 -5.94 8.00 -2.81
CA HIS A 30 -6.91 7.96 -1.71
C HIS A 30 -6.88 9.24 -0.87
N LEU A 31 -5.69 9.81 -0.62
CA LEU A 31 -5.54 11.09 0.08
C LEU A 31 -6.21 12.23 -0.69
N VAL A 32 -6.00 12.30 -2.00
CA VAL A 32 -6.61 13.33 -2.87
C VAL A 32 -8.14 13.19 -2.86
N ALA A 33 -8.65 11.97 -3.05
CA ALA A 33 -10.09 11.72 -3.00
C ALA A 33 -10.68 12.09 -1.64
N TYR A 34 -10.01 11.72 -0.54
CA TYR A 34 -10.42 12.06 0.81
C TYR A 34 -10.52 13.57 1.03
N VAL A 35 -9.51 14.34 0.61
CA VAL A 35 -9.51 15.80 0.75
C VAL A 35 -10.63 16.44 -0.07
N ILE A 36 -10.75 16.08 -1.36
CA ILE A 36 -11.76 16.66 -2.25
C ILE A 36 -13.17 16.38 -1.74
N VAL A 37 -13.46 15.12 -1.40
CA VAL A 37 -14.80 14.74 -0.94
C VAL A 37 -15.13 15.39 0.40
N ASN A 38 -14.20 15.44 1.36
CA ASN A 38 -14.47 16.06 2.66
C ASN A 38 -14.65 17.58 2.56
N ILE A 39 -13.90 18.27 1.69
CA ILE A 39 -14.14 19.70 1.42
C ILE A 39 -15.54 19.90 0.83
N PHE A 40 -15.93 19.07 -0.13
CA PHE A 40 -17.26 19.13 -0.73
C PHE A 40 -18.39 18.87 0.29
N LEU A 41 -18.24 17.85 1.14
CA LEU A 41 -19.21 17.54 2.20
C LEU A 41 -19.27 18.65 3.25
N ALA A 42 -18.13 19.22 3.64
CA ALA A 42 -18.09 20.37 4.55
C ALA A 42 -18.82 21.58 3.96
N PHE A 43 -18.62 21.87 2.66
CA PHE A 43 -19.34 22.93 1.97
C PHE A 43 -20.85 22.68 1.97
N ILE A 44 -21.30 21.49 1.59
CA ILE A 44 -22.72 21.12 1.62
C ILE A 44 -23.29 21.30 3.02
N ASN A 45 -22.60 20.79 4.05
CA ASN A 45 -23.10 20.86 5.40
C ASN A 45 -23.27 22.30 5.87
N LEU A 46 -22.25 23.13 5.70
CA LEU A 46 -22.27 24.52 6.17
C LEU A 46 -23.26 25.38 5.37
N TYR A 47 -23.53 25.03 4.12
CA TYR A 47 -24.48 25.76 3.28
C TYR A 47 -25.94 25.35 3.53
N ILE A 48 -26.22 24.05 3.65
CA ILE A 48 -27.60 23.53 3.73
C ILE A 48 -28.10 23.44 5.18
N SER A 49 -27.25 23.01 6.10
CA SER A 49 -27.63 22.73 7.50
C SER A 49 -26.55 23.16 8.49
N PRO A 50 -26.22 24.47 8.56
CA PRO A 50 -25.15 24.98 9.43
C PRO A 50 -25.38 24.71 10.93
N GLN A 51 -26.64 24.46 11.34
CA GLN A 51 -27.02 24.15 12.71
C GLN A 51 -26.63 22.73 13.14
N THR A 52 -26.26 21.85 12.21
CA THR A 52 -25.92 20.46 12.50
C THR A 52 -24.65 20.07 11.76
N ILE A 53 -23.52 19.98 12.46
CA ILE A 53 -22.23 19.65 11.86
C ILE A 53 -22.09 18.12 11.70
N TRP A 54 -22.59 17.57 10.60
CA TRP A 54 -22.54 16.16 10.28
C TRP A 54 -21.33 15.74 9.45
N PHE A 55 -20.66 16.65 8.73
CA PHE A 55 -19.49 16.29 7.89
C PHE A 55 -18.30 15.76 8.69
N ILE A 56 -18.28 15.99 10.01
CA ILE A 56 -17.28 15.48 10.94
C ILE A 56 -17.26 13.94 11.01
N TRP A 57 -18.42 13.30 10.81
CA TRP A 57 -18.54 11.83 10.85
C TRP A 57 -17.82 11.14 9.68
N PRO A 58 -18.06 11.49 8.40
CA PRO A 58 -17.27 10.95 7.29
C PRO A 58 -15.80 11.37 7.37
N LEU A 59 -15.49 12.58 7.86
CA LEU A 59 -14.12 13.04 8.06
C LEU A 59 -13.36 12.09 8.99
N PHE A 60 -13.83 11.87 10.22
CA PHE A 60 -13.13 10.97 11.14
C PHE A 60 -13.26 9.49 10.74
N GLY A 61 -14.43 9.06 10.28
CA GLY A 61 -14.68 7.68 9.89
C GLY A 61 -13.75 7.22 8.77
N TRP A 62 -13.66 7.99 7.68
CA TRP A 62 -12.74 7.67 6.58
C TRP A 62 -11.29 8.04 6.91
N GLY A 63 -11.07 9.07 7.73
CA GLY A 63 -9.74 9.51 8.14
C GLY A 63 -8.95 8.41 8.85
N ILE A 64 -9.63 7.57 9.63
CA ILE A 64 -9.01 6.39 10.26
C ILE A 64 -8.53 5.40 9.19
N GLY A 65 -9.36 5.09 8.20
CA GLY A 65 -8.98 4.19 7.09
C GLY A 65 -7.80 4.74 6.30
N LEU A 66 -7.79 6.04 6.03
CA LEU A 66 -6.69 6.73 5.37
C LEU A 66 -5.39 6.66 6.20
N ALA A 67 -5.48 6.79 7.52
CA ALA A 67 -4.33 6.66 8.41
C ALA A 67 -3.73 5.24 8.37
N PHE A 68 -4.57 4.20 8.31
CA PHE A 68 -4.08 2.84 8.11
C PHE A 68 -3.40 2.67 6.75
N HIS A 69 -4.00 3.17 5.67
CA HIS A 69 -3.37 3.15 4.35
C HIS A 69 -2.01 3.85 4.34
N PHE A 70 -1.88 4.99 5.02
CA PHE A 70 -0.60 5.68 5.18
C PHE A 70 0.44 4.80 5.86
N VAL A 71 0.08 4.18 7.00
CA VAL A 71 0.99 3.33 7.76
C VAL A 71 1.51 2.17 6.91
N PHE A 72 0.61 1.48 6.20
CA PHE A 72 0.97 0.34 5.35
C PHE A 72 1.75 0.73 4.09
N SER A 73 1.58 1.96 3.60
CA SER A 73 2.32 2.47 2.44
C SER A 73 3.75 2.90 2.79
N ARG A 74 4.11 2.98 4.09
CA ARG A 74 5.48 3.33 4.48
C ARG A 74 6.47 2.25 4.05
N LYS A 75 7.66 2.70 3.64
CA LYS A 75 8.78 1.84 3.19
C LYS A 75 9.00 0.59 4.04
N ARG A 76 9.00 0.74 5.38
CA ARG A 76 9.21 -0.38 6.30
C ARG A 76 8.18 -1.51 6.12
N PHE A 77 6.91 -1.17 5.96
CA PHE A 77 5.85 -2.19 5.83
C PHE A 77 5.87 -2.86 4.46
N VAL A 78 6.03 -2.06 3.40
CA VAL A 78 6.11 -2.56 2.02
C VAL A 78 7.31 -3.50 1.85
N VAL A 79 8.51 -3.07 2.25
CA VAL A 79 9.73 -3.90 2.16
C VAL A 79 9.58 -5.21 2.93
N ASN A 80 9.11 -5.14 4.19
CA ASN A 80 8.89 -6.34 5.00
C ASN A 80 7.90 -7.32 4.34
N GLU A 81 6.88 -6.81 3.67
CA GLU A 81 5.89 -7.65 2.98
C GLU A 81 6.46 -8.27 1.70
N CYS A 82 7.23 -7.50 0.93
CA CYS A 82 7.99 -7.98 -0.23
C CYS A 82 8.96 -9.09 0.16
N GLU A 83 9.75 -8.91 1.21
CA GLU A 83 10.72 -9.90 1.70
C GLU A 83 10.02 -11.22 2.09
N LYS A 84 8.88 -11.15 2.79
CA LYS A 84 8.08 -12.35 3.12
C LYS A 84 7.59 -13.08 1.87
N LYS A 85 7.10 -12.33 0.86
CA LYS A 85 6.64 -12.91 -0.42
C LYS A 85 7.79 -13.60 -1.14
N ILE A 86 8.96 -12.95 -1.24
CA ILE A 86 10.18 -13.52 -1.85
C ILE A 86 10.58 -14.81 -1.14
N ALA A 87 10.68 -14.80 0.20
CA ALA A 87 11.02 -15.98 0.99
C ALA A 87 10.04 -17.15 0.76
N MET A 88 8.73 -16.86 0.72
CA MET A 88 7.70 -17.86 0.44
C MET A 88 7.84 -18.47 -0.95
N ILE A 89 8.13 -17.64 -1.97
CA ILE A 89 8.33 -18.10 -3.34
C ILE A 89 9.57 -19.01 -3.42
N GLU A 90 10.68 -18.61 -2.79
CA GLU A 90 11.89 -19.44 -2.75
C GLU A 90 11.65 -20.79 -2.05
N MET A 91 10.89 -20.81 -0.95
CA MET A 91 10.49 -22.07 -0.28
C MET A 91 9.66 -22.96 -1.21
N LYS A 92 8.67 -22.41 -1.91
CA LYS A 92 7.83 -23.15 -2.87
C LYS A 92 8.63 -23.67 -4.07
N MET A 93 9.58 -22.89 -4.58
CA MET A 93 10.47 -23.33 -5.66
C MET A 93 11.37 -24.48 -5.22
N ARG A 94 11.93 -24.41 -4.01
CA ARG A 94 12.73 -25.49 -3.42
C ARG A 94 11.92 -26.78 -3.24
N SER A 95 10.69 -26.69 -2.71
CA SER A 95 9.84 -27.87 -2.52
C SER A 95 9.44 -28.53 -3.84
N LYS A 96 9.09 -27.74 -4.87
CA LYS A 96 8.75 -28.25 -6.19
C LYS A 96 9.92 -28.99 -6.85
N LYS A 97 11.12 -28.39 -6.82
CA LYS A 97 12.36 -29.04 -7.33
C LYS A 97 12.68 -30.35 -6.60
N ALA A 98 12.41 -30.42 -5.30
CA ALA A 98 12.62 -31.64 -4.52
C ALA A 98 11.62 -32.75 -4.87
N ALA A 99 10.38 -32.38 -5.25
CA ALA A 99 9.37 -33.33 -5.71
C ALA A 99 9.64 -33.85 -7.12
N GLU A 100 10.12 -33.01 -8.04
CA GLU A 100 10.45 -33.40 -9.43
C GLU A 100 11.69 -34.31 -9.55
N LYS A 101 12.56 -34.31 -8.54
CA LYS A 101 13.76 -35.17 -8.48
C LYS A 101 13.49 -36.56 -7.87
N ARG A 102 12.29 -36.82 -7.36
CA ARG A 102 11.85 -38.11 -6.82
C ARG A 102 11.13 -38.90 -7.89
#